data_AF-A0A819RDV3-F1
#
_entry.id   AF-A0A819RDV3-F1
#
_cell.length_a   1.000
_cell.length_b   1.000
_cell.length_c   1.000
_cell.angle_alpha   90.00
_cell.angle_beta   90.00
_cell.angle_gamma   90.00
#
_symmetry.space_group_name_H-M   'P 1'
#
loop_
_entity.id
_entity.type
_entity.pdbx_description
1 polymer ?
#
loop_
_entity_poly.entity_id
_entity_poly.type
_entity_poly.pdbx_seq_one_letter_code
_entity_poly.pdbx_strand_id
1 'polypeptide(L)' 'MASKSSHIITKTSGFYLVTNEILQQKPEIKENEIGLMNFFIPHTSVSLLINENTVPDVRVDMETIFNKLVQKDNSY' A
#
# COMPACT_ATOMS: atom_id res chain seq x y z
N MET A 1 -2.98 -10.21 20.72
CA MET A 1 -3.17 -9.33 19.54
C MET A 1 -3.62 -10.19 18.37
N ALA A 2 -4.81 -9.95 17.81
CA ALA A 2 -5.34 -10.74 16.70
C ALA A 2 -4.73 -10.26 15.36
N SER A 3 -3.79 -11.03 14.82
CA SER A 3 -3.24 -10.81 13.48
C SER A 3 -4.16 -11.41 12.42
N LYS A 4 -4.25 -10.76 11.26
CA LYS A 4 -5.00 -11.26 10.10
C LYS A 4 -4.20 -10.98 8.85
N SER A 5 -4.10 -11.97 7.97
CA SER A 5 -3.37 -11.87 6.71
C SER A 5 -4.34 -11.77 5.54
N SER A 6 -3.94 -11.03 4.51
CA SER A 6 -4.64 -10.96 3.23
C SER A 6 -3.64 -11.01 2.10
N HIS A 7 -4.07 -11.53 0.95
CA HIS A 7 -3.26 -11.60 -0.26
C HIS A 7 -3.80 -10.59 -1.25
N ILE A 8 -2.93 -9.68 -1.69
CA ILE A 8 -3.25 -8.66 -2.69
C ILE A 8 -2.46 -9.02 -3.93
N ILE A 9 -3.17 -9.27 -5.04
CA ILE A 9 -2.57 -9.66 -6.31
C ILE A 9 -2.37 -8.38 -7.14
N THR A 10 -1.12 -8.07 -7.44
CA THR A 10 -0.75 -6.99 -8.37
C THR A 10 -0.38 -7.59 -9.74
N LYS A 11 -0.75 -6.90 -10.83
CA LYS A 11 -0.48 -7.38 -12.20
C LYS A 11 0.86 -6.90 -12.74
N THR A 12 1.31 -5.72 -12.31
CA THR A 12 2.52 -5.05 -12.78
C THR A 12 3.21 -4.34 -11.62
N SER A 13 4.41 -3.81 -11.83
CA SER A 13 4.97 -2.82 -10.89
C SER A 13 4.10 -1.56 -10.93
N GLY A 14 3.89 -0.91 -9.78
CA GLY A 14 3.12 0.34 -9.71
C GLY A 14 2.55 0.61 -8.31
N PHE A 15 1.71 1.63 -8.22
CA PHE A 15 1.07 2.07 -6.98
C PHE A 15 -0.41 1.64 -6.93
N TYR A 16 -0.79 0.91 -5.89
CA TYR A 16 -2.14 0.34 -5.75
C TYR A 16 -2.84 0.92 -4.53
N LEU A 17 -4.13 1.27 -4.64
CA LEU A 17 -4.95 1.52 -3.45
C LEU A 17 -5.35 0.19 -2.85
N VAL A 18 -5.15 0.08 -1.55
CA VAL A 18 -5.45 -1.13 -0.78
C VAL A 18 -6.27 -0.83 0.47
N THR A 19 -6.74 0.41 0.63
CA THR A 19 -7.45 0.87 1.82
C THR A 19 -8.71 0.06 2.07
N ASN A 20 -9.51 -0.19 1.02
CA ASN A 20 -10.77 -0.91 1.16
C ASN A 20 -10.54 -2.38 1.49
N GLU A 21 -9.56 -3.00 0.84
CA GLU A 21 -9.13 -4.38 1.06
C GLU A 21 -8.67 -4.57 2.51
N ILE A 22 -7.89 -3.63 3.05
CA ILE A 22 -7.45 -3.62 4.43
C ILE A 22 -8.64 -3.47 5.40
N LEU A 23 -9.52 -2.49 5.17
CA LEU A 23 -10.66 -2.22 6.06
C LEU A 23 -11.67 -3.37 6.09
N GLN A 24 -11.87 -4.07 4.97
CA GLN A 24 -12.73 -5.26 4.91
C GLN A 24 -12.21 -6.42 5.77
N GLN A 25 -10.90 -6.53 5.98
CA GLN A 25 -10.33 -7.57 6.84
C GLN A 25 -10.59 -7.29 8.32
N LYS A 26 -10.78 -6.03 8.68
CA LYS A 26 -10.82 -5.52 10.05
C LYS A 26 -12.06 -4.66 10.30
N PRO A 27 -13.29 -5.21 10.15
CA PRO A 27 -14.52 -4.47 10.40
C PRO A 27 -14.61 -3.94 11.84
N GLU A 28 -13.95 -4.61 12.79
CA GLU A 28 -13.88 -4.20 14.20
C GLU A 28 -13.26 -2.81 14.42
N ILE A 29 -12.55 -2.24 13.44
CA ILE A 29 -12.03 -0.86 13.52
C ILE A 29 -13.18 0.14 13.73
N LYS A 30 -14.37 -0.14 13.19
CA LYS A 30 -15.53 0.75 13.33
C LYS A 30 -16.08 0.81 14.76
N GLU A 31 -15.76 -0.18 15.58
CA GLU A 31 -16.24 -0.31 16.96
C GLU A 31 -15.25 0.25 17.98
N ASN A 32 -14.00 0.49 17.56
CA ASN A 32 -12.94 0.98 18.44
C ASN A 32 -12.67 2.46 18.18
N GLU A 33 -12.77 3.29 19.21
CA GLU A 33 -12.47 4.73 19.09
C GLU A 33 -10.97 5.02 19.02
N ILE A 34 -10.15 4.20 19.69
CA ILE A 34 -8.70 4.39 19.80
C ILE A 34 -8.01 3.04 19.70
N GLY A 35 -6.94 2.95 18.92
CA GLY A 35 -6.14 1.75 18.78
C GLY A 35 -4.89 1.94 17.95
N LEU A 36 -4.09 0.88 17.83
CA LEU A 36 -2.91 0.82 16.97
C LEU A 36 -3.07 -0.32 15.96
N MET A 37 -2.75 -0.03 14.71
CA MET A 37 -2.70 -1.01 13.63
C MET A 37 -1.29 -1.10 13.08
N ASN A 38 -0.73 -2.31 13.13
CA ASN A 38 0.59 -2.61 12.58
C ASN A 38 0.41 -3.39 11.27
N PHE A 39 1.08 -2.91 10.22
CA PHE A 39 1.11 -3.57 8.92
C PHE A 39 2.48 -4.22 8.72
N PHE A 40 2.47 -5.51 8.41
CA PHE A 40 3.69 -6.25 8.07
C PHE A 40 3.54 -6.83 6.67
N ILE A 41 4.50 -6.51 5.80
CA ILE A 41 4.54 -7.00 4.42
C ILE A 41 5.79 -7.88 4.29
N PRO A 42 5.65 -9.22 4.19
CA PRO A 42 6.79 -10.14 4.08
C PRO A 42 7.37 -10.17 2.65
N HIS A 43 7.58 -9.01 2.03
CA HIS A 43 8.14 -8.86 0.68
C HIS A 43 9.21 -7.76 0.68
N THR A 44 10.33 -8.01 0.03
CA THR A 44 11.45 -7.05 -0.06
C THR A 44 11.31 -6.05 -1.21
N SER A 45 10.46 -6.34 -2.19
CA SER A 45 10.24 -5.54 -3.39
C SER A 45 8.95 -4.71 -3.37
N VAL A 46 8.25 -4.69 -2.22
CA VAL A 46 6.98 -3.98 -2.03
C VAL A 46 7.06 -3.19 -0.73
N SER A 47 6.39 -2.03 -0.69
CA SER A 47 6.28 -1.21 0.51
C SER A 47 4.86 -0.65 0.64
N LEU A 48 4.46 -0.31 1.86
CA LEU A 48 3.21 0.40 2.12
C LEU A 48 3.49 1.90 2.16
N LEU A 49 2.70 2.68 1.41
CA LEU A 49 2.74 4.14 1.46
C LEU A 49 1.39 4.66 1.97
N ILE A 50 1.44 5.68 2.83
CA ILE A 50 0.26 6.47 3.23
C ILE A 50 0.40 7.82 2.56
N ASN A 51 -0.57 8.18 1.72
CA ASN A 51 -0.59 9.43 0.98
C ASN A 51 -2.03 9.86 0.67
N GLU A 52 -2.20 11.03 0.07
CA GLU A 52 -3.48 11.55 -0.38
C GLU A 52 -4.15 10.63 -1.41
N ASN A 53 -5.47 10.43 -1.27
CA ASN A 53 -6.29 9.59 -2.13
C ASN A 53 -7.56 10.31 -2.64
N THR A 54 -7.53 11.64 -2.70
CA THR A 54 -8.65 12.47 -3.18
C THR A 54 -8.61 12.66 -4.70
N VAL A 55 -7.41 12.66 -5.29
CA VAL A 55 -7.18 12.92 -6.72
C VAL A 55 -6.26 11.85 -7.33
N PRO A 56 -6.60 11.27 -8.50
CA PRO A 56 -5.77 10.26 -9.16
C PRO A 56 -4.34 10.72 -9.49
N ASP A 57 -4.17 12.02 -9.76
CA ASP A 57 -2.89 12.62 -10.19
C ASP A 57 -1.77 12.39 -9.16
N VAL A 58 -2.08 12.36 -7.86
CA VAL A 58 -1.09 12.07 -6.81
C VAL A 58 -0.37 10.74 -7.09
N ARG A 59 -1.10 9.72 -7.54
CA ARG A 59 -0.52 8.41 -7.86
C ARG A 59 0.34 8.46 -9.11
N VAL A 60 -0.11 9.22 -10.13
CA VAL A 60 0.62 9.38 -11.38
C VAL A 60 1.95 10.10 -11.14
N ASP A 61 1.94 11.13 -10.29
CA ASP A 61 3.13 11.87 -9.89
C ASP A 61 4.10 10.99 -9.09
N MET A 62 3.58 10.21 -8.13
CA MET A 62 4.38 9.24 -7.38
C MET A 62 5.04 8.22 -8.30
N GLU A 63 4.29 7.64 -9.23
CA GLU A 63 4.82 6.67 -10.19
C GLU A 63 5.87 7.30 -11.12
N THR A 64 5.62 8.52 -11.59
CA THR A 64 6.53 9.28 -12.43
C THR A 64 7.85 9.58 -11.71
N ILE A 65 7.79 10.07 -10.48
CA ILE A 65 8.99 10.37 -9.69
C ILE A 65 9.73 9.08 -9.34
N PHE A 66 9.02 8.02 -8.94
CA PHE A 66 9.62 6.74 -8.59
C PHE A 66 10.39 6.15 -9.77
N ASN A 67 9.79 6.10 -10.96
CA ASN A 67 10.45 5.59 -12.17
C ASN A 67 11.65 6.45 -12.61
N LYS A 68 11.66 7.76 -12.29
CA LYS A 68 12.82 8.64 -12.54
C LYS A 68 13.96 8.37 -11.56
N LEU A 69 13.65 8.16 -10.28
CA LEU A 69 14.63 7.95 -9.22
C LEU A 69 15.22 6.54 -9.23
N VAL A 70 14.39 5.54 -9.54
CA VAL A 70 14.75 4.12 -9.52
C VAL A 70 14.40 3.53 -10.88
N GLN A 71 15.38 3.56 -11.78
CA GLN A 71 15.22 3.04 -13.14
C GLN A 71 15.35 1.52 -13.15
N LYS A 72 14.45 0.85 -13.90
CA LYS A 72 14.39 -0.62 -13.97
C LYS A 72 15.64 -1.27 -14.58
N ASP A 73 16.41 -0.54 -15.38
CA ASP A 73 17.52 -1.06 -16.18
C ASP A 73 18.88 -0.39 -15.86
N ASN A 74 18.98 0.29 -14.72
CA ASN A 74 20.31 0.66 -14.24
C ASN A 74 21.04 -0.64 -13.93
N SER A 75 22.13 -0.91 -14.64
CA SER A 75 22.88 -2.16 -14.57
C SER A 75 23.29 -2.46 -13.13
N TYR A 76 22.51 -3.32 -12.46
CA TYR A 76 22.76 -3.85 -11.12
C TYR A 76 23.16 -5.32 -11.23
#